data_AF-A0AA86RUV7-F1
#
_entry.id   AF-A0AA86RUV7-F1
#
_cell.length_a   1.000
_cell.length_b   1.000
_cell.length_c   1.000
_cell.angle_alpha   90.00
_cell.angle_beta   90.00
_cell.angle_gamma   90.00
#
_symmetry.space_group_name_H-M   'P 1'
#
loop_
_entity.id
_entity.type
_entity.pdbx_description
1 polymer ?
#
loop_
_entity_poly.entity_id
_entity_poly.type
_entity_poly.pdbx_seq_one_letter_code
_entity_poly.pdbx_strand_id
1 'polypeptide(L)'
;MANRPSLNFIVALINFEQYKFYILPPAIASTSTPVNVAYDIDNTGSVDTRPRDCESDTSLAGSHLEECHGPNTVEHLMFPRAEESCNEFQSKVPMKNFIRADPSYLKTLGQAHSGWIFGGIAELVDNSKDAKAAKMDIFVDIIQLKKSRKDIPMLSVIDDGQGMNHDEVMKMVSFGHKQSDKVDKDHIGKFGVGFKTGAMRLGRDVLVLTQTTNSRSLAFLSQSLNEGKDNIEIPIVSYCRQGQRMEVDLSVQSEALAKHNLKAIKDFSPFNKYLIGEKAALFGTGTGTQIYIWNLDEWGSKYCLEWHDGLKGGSSFHQGDIVIHNKRTRSRPGQISQKVPLDYSLRAYLEIIFLVPRMKISVQRTLVKTRPLSKFLTQTVIETGDILMRPVELILGFSQLEWERANCGMFLYWHGRLIEAYKRVGGMIHSADVGRGVIGVIDVTNLMDDKDGRVWVHNNKQGFQDSEQYACLERWLGRKADEYWDNNFDSLKLDKDNCVLKPDHEWVQCDKCRKWRILPTGFNSSKLPVQWFCFMEPFKGQCADPELKMEFGMVNVSTKRSGYGCLSKDSNDEKMESVMKTSGTG
;
A
#
# COMPACT_ATOMS: atom_id res chain seq x y z
N MET A 1 32.23 -47.49 -47.57
CA MET A 1 33.21 -46.43 -47.93
C MET A 1 32.50 -45.39 -48.77
N ALA A 2 32.20 -44.22 -48.19
CA ALA A 2 31.95 -42.97 -48.91
C ALA A 2 32.05 -41.79 -47.90
N ASN A 3 33.20 -41.13 -47.95
CA ASN A 3 33.55 -39.75 -47.57
C ASN A 3 33.18 -39.19 -46.19
N ARG A 4 34.14 -39.33 -45.25
CA ARG A 4 34.38 -38.35 -44.17
C ARG A 4 34.74 -36.98 -44.80
N PRO A 5 34.14 -35.85 -44.37
CA PRO A 5 34.56 -34.53 -44.82
C PRO A 5 35.99 -34.26 -44.37
N SER A 6 36.78 -33.65 -45.27
CA SER A 6 38.17 -33.28 -45.05
C SER A 6 38.32 -32.26 -43.91
N LEU A 7 39.26 -32.53 -43.01
CA LEU A 7 39.52 -31.84 -41.74
C LEU A 7 40.11 -30.41 -41.85
N ASN A 8 39.97 -29.73 -42.99
CA ASN A 8 40.75 -28.51 -43.28
C ASN A 8 40.03 -27.17 -43.06
N PHE A 9 38.88 -27.11 -42.38
CA PHE A 9 38.23 -25.83 -42.04
C PHE A 9 37.51 -25.86 -40.68
N ILE A 10 38.26 -26.12 -39.59
CA ILE A 10 37.78 -26.00 -38.20
C ILE A 10 38.30 -24.69 -37.62
N VAL A 11 37.41 -23.84 -37.09
CA VAL A 11 37.77 -22.51 -36.54
C VAL A 11 38.02 -22.56 -35.03
N ALA A 12 37.34 -23.43 -34.28
CA ALA A 12 37.62 -23.73 -32.87
C ALA A 12 37.01 -25.07 -32.45
N LEU A 13 37.60 -25.72 -31.44
CA LEU A 13 37.19 -27.02 -30.92
C LEU A 13 37.03 -26.93 -29.39
N ILE A 14 35.84 -27.26 -28.89
CA ILE A 14 35.56 -27.35 -27.44
C ILE A 14 35.06 -28.77 -27.17
N ASN A 15 35.73 -29.46 -26.26
CA ASN A 15 35.30 -30.77 -25.76
C ASN A 15 34.57 -30.54 -24.43
N PHE A 16 33.33 -31.02 -24.34
CA PHE A 16 32.59 -31.05 -23.08
C PHE A 16 32.00 -32.45 -22.89
N GLU A 17 32.56 -33.18 -21.93
CA GLU A 17 32.21 -34.58 -21.65
C GLU A 17 32.27 -35.47 -22.93
N GLN A 18 31.19 -36.19 -23.24
CA GLN A 18 31.06 -37.08 -24.40
C GLN A 18 30.71 -36.36 -25.72
N TYR A 19 30.64 -35.02 -25.70
CA TYR A 19 30.24 -34.20 -26.83
C TYR A 19 31.43 -33.43 -27.39
N LYS A 20 31.67 -33.60 -28.70
CA LYS A 20 32.61 -32.76 -29.46
C LYS A 20 31.82 -31.74 -30.27
N PHE A 21 32.05 -30.45 -30.02
CA PHE A 21 31.40 -29.37 -30.75
C PHE A 21 32.34 -28.78 -31.80
N TYR A 22 31.82 -28.59 -33.01
CA TYR A 22 32.50 -28.01 -34.16
C TYR A 22 31.82 -26.69 -34.54
N ILE A 23 32.58 -25.61 -34.51
CA ILE A 23 32.15 -24.34 -35.12
C ILE A 23 32.52 -24.40 -36.60
N LEU A 24 31.50 -24.44 -37.46
CA LEU A 24 31.68 -24.47 -38.90
C LEU A 24 31.87 -23.05 -39.44
N PRO A 25 32.68 -22.86 -40.50
CA PRO A 25 32.82 -21.56 -41.15
C PRO A 25 31.46 -21.08 -41.69
N PRO A 26 31.17 -19.76 -41.64
CA PRO A 26 29.99 -19.22 -42.28
C PRO A 26 30.04 -19.50 -43.79
N ALA A 27 28.90 -19.91 -44.35
CA ALA A 27 28.82 -20.36 -45.74
C ALA A 27 29.13 -19.26 -46.78
N ILE A 28 29.12 -17.98 -46.37
CA ILE A 28 29.53 -16.81 -47.18
C ILE A 28 30.17 -15.79 -46.23
N ALA A 29 31.25 -15.13 -46.65
CA ALA A 29 31.91 -14.07 -45.90
C ALA A 29 30.96 -12.87 -45.72
N SER A 30 30.18 -12.87 -44.64
CA SER A 30 29.31 -11.78 -44.21
C SER A 30 29.44 -11.61 -42.70
N THR A 31 29.57 -10.35 -42.27
CA THR A 31 29.85 -9.95 -40.89
C THR A 31 28.66 -10.08 -39.92
N SER A 32 27.55 -10.69 -40.34
CA SER A 32 26.42 -10.97 -39.44
C SER A 32 25.62 -12.21 -39.83
N THR A 33 26.26 -13.38 -39.92
CA THR A 33 25.55 -14.68 -40.06
C THR A 33 25.56 -15.47 -38.75
N PRO A 34 24.51 -16.24 -38.44
CA PRO A 34 24.46 -17.10 -37.26
C PRO A 34 25.55 -18.17 -37.32
N VAL A 35 26.23 -18.40 -36.19
CA VAL A 35 27.28 -19.41 -36.07
C VAL A 35 26.65 -20.79 -36.11
N ASN A 36 26.99 -21.58 -37.12
CA ASN A 36 26.55 -22.97 -37.22
C ASN A 36 27.45 -23.85 -36.36
N VAL A 37 26.87 -24.45 -35.33
CA VAL A 37 27.56 -25.42 -34.46
C VAL A 37 27.05 -26.81 -34.79
N ALA A 38 27.94 -27.69 -35.24
CA ALA A 38 27.68 -29.12 -35.33
C ALA A 38 28.23 -29.81 -34.08
N TYR A 39 27.66 -30.93 -33.66
CA TYR A 39 28.24 -31.74 -32.60
C TYR A 39 28.23 -33.22 -32.97
N ASP A 40 29.20 -33.95 -32.44
CA ASP A 40 29.29 -35.40 -32.52
C ASP A 40 29.24 -35.99 -31.11
N ILE A 41 28.47 -37.07 -30.94
CA ILE A 41 28.32 -37.79 -29.68
C ILE A 41 29.08 -39.10 -29.82
N ASP A 42 30.16 -39.26 -29.08
CA ASP A 42 30.86 -40.55 -28.98
C ASP A 42 29.97 -41.52 -28.18
N ASN A 43 29.15 -42.32 -28.87
CA ASN A 43 28.29 -43.36 -28.29
C ASN A 43 29.08 -44.59 -27.80
N THR A 44 30.08 -44.38 -26.95
CA THR A 44 30.78 -45.45 -26.23
C THR A 44 30.96 -45.05 -24.77
N GLY A 45 29.89 -45.24 -23.98
CA GLY A 45 29.95 -45.02 -22.54
C GLY A 45 28.61 -45.35 -21.88
N SER A 46 28.48 -46.58 -21.37
CA SER A 46 27.39 -46.98 -20.47
C SER A 46 27.51 -46.15 -19.19
N VAL A 47 26.52 -45.32 -18.88
CA VAL A 47 26.47 -44.58 -17.59
C VAL A 47 25.28 -45.05 -16.77
N ASP A 48 25.66 -45.46 -15.56
CA ASP A 48 24.91 -46.05 -14.46
C ASP A 48 23.79 -45.13 -13.95
N THR A 49 22.56 -45.63 -13.89
CA THR A 49 21.39 -44.91 -13.40
C THR A 49 21.21 -45.14 -11.90
N ARG A 50 21.88 -44.37 -11.02
CA ARG A 50 21.41 -44.09 -9.65
C ARG A 50 21.81 -42.69 -9.14
N PRO A 51 20.98 -42.04 -8.31
CA PRO A 51 21.15 -40.64 -7.91
C PRO A 51 22.18 -40.51 -6.78
N ARG A 52 23.02 -39.46 -6.82
CA ARG A 52 23.78 -38.98 -5.65
C ARG A 52 23.14 -37.70 -5.16
N ASP A 53 22.49 -37.79 -4.00
CA ASP A 53 22.11 -36.63 -3.20
C ASP A 53 23.28 -36.13 -2.35
N CYS A 54 23.24 -34.82 -2.10
CA CYS A 54 24.22 -33.99 -1.43
C CYS A 54 24.33 -34.22 0.08
N GLU A 55 25.52 -33.89 0.60
CA GLU A 55 25.88 -33.84 2.01
C GLU A 55 25.06 -32.81 2.81
N SER A 56 24.67 -33.19 4.03
CA SER A 56 24.81 -32.33 5.22
C SER A 56 24.79 -33.16 6.49
N ASP A 57 25.77 -32.90 7.35
CA ASP A 57 26.04 -33.48 8.66
C ASP A 57 24.83 -33.63 9.59
N THR A 58 24.73 -34.75 10.30
CA THR A 58 24.75 -34.80 11.78
C THR A 58 24.60 -36.24 12.33
N SER A 59 25.61 -36.63 13.12
CA SER A 59 25.52 -37.44 14.35
C SER A 59 24.94 -38.88 14.36
N LEU A 60 25.73 -39.73 15.04
CA LEU A 60 25.34 -40.87 15.90
C LEU A 60 25.02 -42.23 15.24
N ALA A 61 26.02 -43.11 15.36
CA ALA A 61 25.96 -44.46 15.94
C ALA A 61 24.89 -45.46 15.49
N GLY A 62 25.34 -46.65 15.07
CA GLY A 62 24.64 -47.90 15.37
C GLY A 62 24.48 -48.90 14.23
N SER A 63 25.41 -49.86 14.18
CA SER A 63 25.15 -51.31 14.07
C SER A 63 24.24 -51.89 12.96
N HIS A 64 24.91 -52.67 12.10
CA HIS A 64 24.69 -54.11 11.84
C HIS A 64 23.59 -54.65 10.89
N LEU A 65 24.09 -55.50 9.98
CA LEU A 65 23.58 -56.80 9.48
C LEU A 65 22.54 -56.75 8.35
N GLU A 66 22.89 -57.23 7.14
CA GLU A 66 22.70 -58.63 6.64
C GLU A 66 21.21 -58.97 6.42
N GLU A 67 20.73 -59.65 5.37
CA GLU A 67 21.26 -60.23 4.13
C GLU A 67 20.02 -60.76 3.35
N CYS A 68 20.25 -61.43 2.22
CA CYS A 68 19.38 -62.45 1.60
C CYS A 68 18.33 -62.09 0.51
N HIS A 69 18.76 -62.31 -0.74
CA HIS A 69 18.30 -63.35 -1.68
C HIS A 69 16.81 -63.61 -1.96
N GLY A 70 16.45 -63.61 -3.26
CA GLY A 70 15.54 -64.62 -3.84
C GLY A 70 14.79 -64.19 -5.13
N PRO A 71 14.68 -65.02 -6.21
CA PRO A 71 14.40 -64.56 -7.58
C PRO A 71 13.11 -65.13 -8.23
N ASN A 72 12.94 -64.91 -9.56
CA ASN A 72 12.03 -65.54 -10.55
C ASN A 72 10.70 -64.78 -10.81
N THR A 73 10.09 -64.66 -12.01
CA THR A 73 10.24 -65.25 -13.37
C THR A 73 9.31 -64.51 -14.36
N VAL A 74 9.82 -64.24 -15.58
CA VAL A 74 9.28 -64.34 -16.98
C VAL A 74 7.76 -64.27 -17.27
N GLU A 75 7.31 -63.40 -18.22
CA GLU A 75 6.80 -63.77 -19.58
C GLU A 75 6.10 -62.64 -20.40
N HIS A 76 6.66 -62.42 -21.59
CA HIS A 76 6.12 -62.10 -22.93
C HIS A 76 4.78 -61.36 -23.16
N LEU A 77 4.86 -60.26 -23.92
CA LEU A 77 3.77 -59.70 -24.73
C LEU A 77 4.21 -59.60 -26.21
N MET A 78 3.34 -60.07 -27.11
CA MET A 78 3.43 -60.06 -28.57
C MET A 78 3.02 -58.71 -29.18
N PHE A 79 3.67 -58.32 -30.28
CA PHE A 79 3.22 -57.29 -31.23
C PHE A 79 2.60 -57.93 -32.47
N PRO A 80 1.77 -57.18 -33.24
CA PRO A 80 2.03 -57.16 -34.68
C PRO A 80 1.98 -55.76 -35.33
N ARG A 81 3.08 -55.50 -36.06
CA ARG A 81 3.31 -54.80 -37.35
C ARG A 81 2.56 -53.50 -37.70
N ALA A 82 3.39 -52.47 -37.87
CA ALA A 82 3.14 -51.22 -38.55
C ALA A 82 3.25 -51.37 -40.08
N GLU A 83 2.35 -50.67 -40.80
CA GLU A 83 2.59 -50.20 -42.17
C GLU A 83 2.88 -48.69 -42.10
N GLU A 84 3.95 -48.29 -42.78
CA GLU A 84 4.48 -46.93 -42.83
C GLU A 84 3.63 -46.01 -43.72
N SER A 85 3.39 -44.79 -43.26
CA SER A 85 3.35 -43.64 -44.17
C SER A 85 4.18 -42.51 -43.56
N CYS A 86 5.15 -42.05 -44.34
CA CYS A 86 6.08 -40.98 -44.01
C CYS A 86 5.44 -39.59 -44.17
N ASN A 87 6.04 -38.64 -43.44
CA ASN A 87 6.04 -37.19 -43.63
C ASN A 87 4.88 -36.39 -43.00
N GLU A 88 5.13 -35.95 -41.76
CA GLU A 88 5.08 -34.53 -41.38
C GLU A 88 5.82 -34.36 -40.03
N PHE A 89 7.14 -34.14 -40.08
CA PHE A 89 7.82 -33.48 -38.96
C PHE A 89 7.39 -32.01 -39.00
N GLN A 90 6.20 -31.73 -38.46
CA GLN A 90 5.85 -30.39 -38.02
C GLN A 90 7.00 -29.92 -37.15
N SER A 91 7.66 -28.84 -37.56
CA SER A 91 8.62 -28.15 -36.71
C SER A 91 7.88 -27.77 -35.44
N LYS A 92 8.09 -28.55 -34.37
CA LYS A 92 7.62 -28.19 -33.03
C LYS A 92 8.30 -26.87 -32.72
N VAL A 93 7.56 -25.77 -32.88
CA VAL A 93 7.91 -24.48 -32.30
C VAL A 93 8.38 -24.79 -30.88
N PRO A 94 9.60 -24.39 -30.49
CA PRO A 94 10.13 -24.75 -29.17
C PRO A 94 9.07 -24.35 -28.14
N MET A 95 8.63 -25.34 -27.36
CA MET A 95 7.50 -25.19 -26.45
C MET A 95 7.85 -24.06 -25.48
N LYS A 96 7.28 -22.87 -25.71
CA LYS A 96 7.54 -21.72 -24.86
C LYS A 96 6.83 -21.97 -23.54
N ASN A 97 7.61 -22.08 -22.46
CA ASN A 97 7.07 -22.16 -21.12
C ASN A 97 6.59 -20.76 -20.70
N PHE A 98 5.28 -20.61 -20.53
CA PHE A 98 4.68 -19.41 -19.95
C PHE A 98 4.50 -19.60 -18.44
N ILE A 99 4.56 -18.51 -17.68
CA ILE A 99 4.24 -18.52 -16.26
C ILE A 99 2.77 -18.95 -16.11
N ARG A 100 2.53 -19.94 -15.25
CA ARG A 100 1.20 -20.30 -14.75
C ARG A 100 1.06 -19.79 -13.33
N ALA A 101 -0.08 -19.18 -13.01
CA ALA A 101 -0.36 -18.69 -11.67
C ALA A 101 -1.42 -19.58 -11.03
N ASP A 102 -1.00 -20.42 -10.09
CA ASP A 102 -1.91 -21.18 -9.25
C ASP A 102 -2.81 -20.21 -8.45
N PRO A 103 -4.12 -20.49 -8.27
CA PRO A 103 -5.00 -19.63 -7.49
C PRO A 103 -4.54 -19.26 -6.08
N SER A 104 -3.73 -20.11 -5.42
CA SER A 104 -3.11 -19.79 -4.13
C SER A 104 -2.20 -18.57 -4.18
N TYR A 105 -1.73 -18.18 -5.37
CA TYR A 105 -0.96 -16.95 -5.58
C TYR A 105 -1.72 -15.70 -5.13
N LEU A 106 -3.06 -15.67 -5.26
CA LEU A 106 -3.88 -14.57 -4.74
C LEU A 106 -3.72 -14.38 -3.23
N LYS A 107 -3.62 -15.48 -2.47
CA LYS A 107 -3.35 -15.45 -1.03
C LYS A 107 -1.93 -14.99 -0.73
N THR A 108 -0.96 -15.40 -1.56
CA THR A 108 0.45 -14.96 -1.44
C THR A 108 0.59 -13.45 -1.61
N LEU A 109 -0.17 -12.84 -2.52
CA LEU A 109 -0.13 -11.38 -2.71
C LEU A 109 -0.54 -10.60 -1.46
N GLY A 110 -1.49 -11.12 -0.68
CA GLY A 110 -1.91 -10.52 0.59
C GLY A 110 -0.78 -10.45 1.62
N GLN A 111 0.27 -11.28 1.49
CA GLN A 111 1.39 -11.30 2.45
C GLN A 111 2.25 -10.03 2.40
N ALA A 112 2.20 -9.25 1.31
CA ALA A 112 2.97 -8.00 1.18
C ALA A 112 2.66 -6.97 2.28
N HIS A 113 1.44 -7.00 2.82
CA HIS A 113 0.99 -6.13 3.92
C HIS A 113 0.65 -6.93 5.20
N SER A 114 1.21 -8.14 5.36
CA SER A 114 0.99 -8.99 6.54
C SER A 114 1.35 -8.29 7.85
N GLY A 115 2.45 -7.54 7.87
CA GLY A 115 2.93 -6.82 9.05
C GLY A 115 2.05 -5.65 9.51
N TRP A 116 1.22 -5.09 8.62
CA TRP A 116 0.30 -3.99 8.97
C TRP A 116 -0.84 -3.82 7.96
N ILE A 117 -2.07 -4.14 8.37
CA ILE A 117 -3.24 -4.23 7.48
C ILE A 117 -3.65 -2.90 6.84
N PHE A 118 -3.41 -1.77 7.50
CA PHE A 118 -3.69 -0.45 6.91
C PHE A 118 -2.81 -0.14 5.71
N GLY A 119 -1.66 -0.80 5.55
CA GLY A 119 -0.88 -0.74 4.32
C GLY A 119 -1.71 -1.15 3.09
N GLY A 120 -2.61 -2.14 3.23
CA GLY A 120 -3.51 -2.53 2.15
C GLY A 120 -4.59 -1.50 1.83
N ILE A 121 -5.13 -0.81 2.84
CA ILE A 121 -6.07 0.30 2.62
C ILE A 121 -5.34 1.48 1.96
N ALA A 122 -4.11 1.75 2.39
CA ALA A 122 -3.25 2.78 1.83
C ALA A 122 -3.03 2.61 0.31
N GLU A 123 -2.83 1.39 -0.18
CA GLU A 123 -2.72 1.15 -1.63
C GLU A 123 -3.98 1.59 -2.40
N LEU A 124 -5.17 1.39 -1.81
CA LEU A 124 -6.42 1.84 -2.43
C LEU A 124 -6.55 3.37 -2.40
N VAL A 125 -6.14 3.99 -1.30
CA VAL A 125 -6.11 5.46 -1.15
C VAL A 125 -5.14 6.10 -2.14
N ASP A 126 -3.97 5.50 -2.34
CA ASP A 126 -2.97 5.94 -3.32
C ASP A 126 -3.56 5.92 -4.73
N ASN A 127 -4.22 4.80 -5.11
CA ASN A 127 -4.85 4.67 -6.43
C ASN A 127 -5.94 5.72 -6.67
N SER A 128 -6.77 6.04 -5.66
CA SER A 128 -7.78 7.09 -5.79
C SER A 128 -7.15 8.48 -5.94
N LYS A 129 -6.07 8.79 -5.21
CA LYS A 129 -5.31 10.04 -5.41
C LYS A 129 -4.72 10.11 -6.83
N ASP A 130 -4.12 9.04 -7.30
CA ASP A 130 -3.50 8.96 -8.62
C ASP A 130 -4.54 9.10 -9.74
N ALA A 131 -5.76 8.58 -9.52
CA ALA A 131 -6.94 8.79 -10.38
C ALA A 131 -7.56 10.19 -10.28
N LYS A 132 -6.88 11.12 -9.59
CA LYS A 132 -7.27 12.53 -9.38
C LYS A 132 -8.63 12.69 -8.69
N ALA A 133 -8.99 11.77 -7.80
CA ALA A 133 -10.21 11.87 -7.00
C ALA A 133 -10.17 13.11 -6.09
N ALA A 134 -11.31 13.81 -6.02
CA ALA A 134 -11.50 14.92 -5.12
C ALA A 134 -12.00 14.44 -3.76
N LYS A 135 -12.75 13.33 -3.73
CA LYS A 135 -13.33 12.72 -2.55
C LYS A 135 -13.22 11.18 -2.59
N MET A 136 -13.02 10.61 -1.41
CA MET A 136 -13.03 9.17 -1.18
C MET A 136 -13.79 8.86 0.12
N ASP A 137 -14.63 7.83 0.11
CA ASP A 137 -15.35 7.32 1.27
C ASP A 137 -14.95 5.86 1.54
N ILE A 138 -14.60 5.57 2.81
CA ILE A 138 -14.20 4.25 3.29
C ILE A 138 -15.11 3.86 4.46
N PHE A 139 -15.83 2.76 4.33
CA PHE A 139 -16.74 2.30 5.39
C PHE A 139 -16.96 0.79 5.30
N VAL A 140 -17.43 0.20 6.39
CA VAL A 140 -17.82 -1.21 6.45
C VAL A 140 -19.32 -1.27 6.66
N ASP A 141 -20.03 -1.90 5.73
CA ASP A 141 -21.45 -2.22 5.86
C ASP A 141 -21.63 -3.72 6.04
N ILE A 142 -22.73 -4.12 6.68
CA ILE A 142 -23.14 -5.52 6.78
C ILE A 142 -24.05 -5.85 5.60
N ILE A 143 -23.71 -6.92 4.88
CA ILE A 143 -24.51 -7.44 3.77
C ILE A 143 -24.91 -8.88 4.04
N GLN A 144 -26.11 -9.25 3.60
CA GLN A 144 -26.60 -10.61 3.74
C GLN A 144 -26.22 -11.47 2.53
N LEU A 145 -25.45 -12.53 2.75
CA LEU A 145 -25.18 -13.54 1.72
C LEU A 145 -26.43 -14.37 1.45
N LYS A 146 -26.92 -14.36 0.20
CA LYS A 146 -28.13 -15.11 -0.17
C LYS A 146 -28.01 -16.62 0.07
N LYS A 147 -26.86 -17.22 -0.23
CA LYS A 147 -26.66 -18.68 -0.16
C LYS A 147 -26.67 -19.21 1.29
N SER A 148 -26.07 -18.47 2.22
CA SER A 148 -25.91 -18.89 3.62
C SER A 148 -26.84 -18.16 4.60
N ARG A 149 -27.57 -17.12 4.15
CA ARG A 149 -28.28 -16.14 4.99
C ARG A 149 -27.42 -15.55 6.11
N LYS A 150 -26.10 -15.61 5.95
CA LYS A 150 -25.13 -15.08 6.90
C LYS A 150 -24.90 -13.61 6.60
N ASP A 151 -24.97 -12.81 7.65
CA ASP A 151 -24.53 -11.42 7.62
C ASP A 151 -23.00 -11.40 7.62
N ILE A 152 -22.43 -10.75 6.62
CA ILE A 152 -20.98 -10.60 6.47
C ILE A 152 -20.61 -9.13 6.33
N PRO A 153 -19.48 -8.72 6.90
CA PRO A 153 -18.96 -7.37 6.70
C PRO A 153 -18.39 -7.22 5.29
N MET A 154 -18.65 -6.06 4.69
CA MET A 154 -18.09 -5.64 3.43
C MET A 154 -17.43 -4.27 3.56
N LEU A 155 -16.11 -4.24 3.39
CA LEU A 155 -15.35 -3.00 3.29
C LEU A 155 -15.61 -2.40 1.90
N SER A 156 -16.13 -1.18 1.90
CA SER A 156 -16.41 -0.40 0.70
C SER A 156 -15.44 0.77 0.62
N VAL A 157 -14.84 0.95 -0.56
CA VAL A 157 -13.95 2.05 -0.91
C VAL A 157 -14.49 2.70 -2.17
N ILE A 158 -14.93 3.94 -2.08
CA ILE A 158 -15.61 4.64 -3.17
C ILE A 158 -14.93 5.98 -3.42
N ASP A 159 -14.49 6.23 -4.65
CA ASP A 159 -13.91 7.49 -5.08
C ASP A 159 -14.64 8.09 -6.28
N ASP A 160 -14.48 9.40 -6.46
CA ASP A 160 -14.99 10.21 -7.58
C ASP A 160 -13.89 10.53 -8.62
N GLY A 161 -12.88 9.66 -8.73
CA GLY A 161 -11.79 9.82 -9.69
C GLY A 161 -12.23 9.64 -11.15
N GLN A 162 -11.27 9.53 -12.05
CA GLN A 162 -11.55 9.44 -13.49
C GLN A 162 -12.19 8.11 -13.94
N GLY A 163 -12.14 7.08 -13.08
CA GLY A 163 -12.53 5.71 -13.43
C GLY A 163 -11.54 5.05 -14.39
N MET A 164 -11.89 3.85 -14.87
CA MET A 164 -11.07 3.05 -15.79
C MET A 164 -11.89 2.56 -16.97
N ASN A 165 -11.31 2.63 -18.16
CA ASN A 165 -11.83 1.94 -19.35
C ASN A 165 -11.47 0.44 -19.33
N HIS A 166 -11.91 -0.32 -20.34
CA HIS A 166 -11.66 -1.75 -20.41
C HIS A 166 -10.17 -2.12 -20.33
N ASP A 167 -9.32 -1.46 -21.14
CA ASP A 167 -7.89 -1.73 -21.18
C ASP A 167 -7.20 -1.40 -19.86
N GLU A 168 -7.62 -0.33 -19.19
CA GLU A 168 -7.13 0.06 -17.87
C GLU A 168 -7.55 -0.95 -16.80
N VAL A 169 -8.78 -1.49 -16.86
CA VAL A 169 -9.22 -2.59 -15.98
C VAL A 169 -8.39 -3.84 -16.24
N MET A 170 -8.13 -4.20 -17.49
CA MET A 170 -7.27 -5.33 -17.85
C MET A 170 -5.86 -5.16 -17.29
N LYS A 171 -5.27 -3.97 -17.39
CA LYS A 171 -3.97 -3.63 -16.77
C LYS A 171 -4.03 -3.69 -15.24
N MET A 172 -5.11 -3.18 -14.64
CA MET A 172 -5.32 -3.19 -13.20
C MET A 172 -5.37 -4.60 -12.63
N VAL A 173 -5.93 -5.59 -13.34
CA VAL A 173 -5.96 -6.99 -12.88
C VAL A 173 -4.73 -7.80 -13.29
N SER A 174 -3.98 -7.36 -14.31
CA SER A 174 -2.77 -8.04 -14.80
C SER A 174 -1.60 -7.94 -13.81
N PHE A 175 -0.82 -9.01 -13.70
CA PHE A 175 0.37 -9.07 -12.85
C PHE A 175 1.59 -8.55 -13.60
N GLY A 176 1.98 -7.31 -13.31
CA GLY A 176 3.06 -6.60 -13.99
C GLY A 176 2.60 -5.98 -15.31
N HIS A 177 2.87 -4.68 -15.47
CA HIS A 177 2.68 -3.97 -16.73
C HIS A 177 3.79 -2.94 -16.88
N LYS A 178 4.16 -2.61 -18.12
CA LYS A 178 5.08 -1.48 -18.35
C LYS A 178 4.42 -0.21 -17.82
N GLN A 179 5.14 0.52 -16.95
CA GLN A 179 4.71 1.86 -16.61
C GLN A 179 4.66 2.71 -17.88
N SER A 180 3.71 3.64 -17.95
CA SER A 180 3.67 4.60 -19.05
C SER A 180 4.92 5.49 -19.02
N ASP A 181 5.47 5.82 -20.19
CA ASP A 181 6.62 6.74 -20.32
C ASP A 181 6.31 8.18 -19.85
N LYS A 182 5.04 8.48 -19.51
CA LYS A 182 4.64 9.75 -18.91
C LYS A 182 5.04 9.81 -17.44
N VAL A 183 6.10 10.56 -17.15
CA VAL A 183 6.54 10.87 -15.78
C VAL A 183 5.60 11.90 -15.17
N ASP A 184 4.54 11.45 -14.48
CA ASP A 184 3.84 12.30 -13.51
C ASP A 184 4.65 12.27 -12.20
N LYS A 185 5.28 13.42 -11.87
CA LYS A 185 6.15 13.55 -10.69
C LYS A 185 5.40 13.37 -9.37
N ASP A 186 4.07 13.45 -9.36
CA ASP A 186 3.27 13.32 -8.14
C ASP A 186 2.56 11.96 -8.03
N HIS A 187 2.82 11.04 -8.97
CA HIS A 187 2.19 9.72 -9.04
C HIS A 187 2.86 8.73 -8.09
N ILE A 188 2.06 8.11 -7.21
CA ILE A 188 2.56 7.18 -6.19
C ILE A 188 2.71 5.76 -6.75
N GLY A 189 1.81 5.36 -7.64
CA GLY A 189 1.75 4.02 -8.23
C GLY A 189 2.93 3.67 -9.13
N LYS A 190 3.98 3.05 -8.56
CA LYS A 190 5.13 2.58 -9.37
C LYS A 190 5.11 1.06 -9.64
N PHE A 191 4.71 0.23 -8.68
CA PHE A 191 4.98 -1.21 -8.79
C PHE A 191 3.95 -2.03 -9.61
N GLY A 192 2.80 -1.45 -9.96
CA GLY A 192 1.75 -2.14 -10.75
C GLY A 192 1.04 -3.30 -10.03
N VAL A 193 1.33 -3.51 -8.74
CA VAL A 193 0.76 -4.61 -7.92
C VAL A 193 -0.09 -4.16 -6.74
N GLY A 194 -0.06 -2.86 -6.40
CA GLY A 194 -0.65 -2.30 -5.17
C GLY A 194 -2.11 -2.65 -4.93
N PHE A 195 -2.97 -2.54 -5.97
CA PHE A 195 -4.37 -2.96 -5.85
C PHE A 195 -4.52 -4.43 -5.44
N LYS A 196 -3.76 -5.35 -6.06
CA LYS A 196 -3.90 -6.78 -5.80
C LYS A 196 -3.38 -7.14 -4.42
N THR A 197 -2.19 -6.64 -4.06
CA THR A 197 -1.59 -6.91 -2.74
C THR A 197 -2.43 -6.30 -1.61
N GLY A 198 -2.93 -5.08 -1.80
CA GLY A 198 -3.78 -4.41 -0.82
C GLY A 198 -5.14 -5.06 -0.68
N ALA A 199 -5.83 -5.34 -1.79
CA ALA A 199 -7.17 -5.92 -1.73
C ALA A 199 -7.16 -7.37 -1.21
N MET A 200 -6.20 -8.20 -1.64
CA MET A 200 -6.04 -9.58 -1.14
C MET A 200 -5.53 -9.65 0.30
N ARG A 201 -4.96 -8.58 0.85
CA ARG A 201 -4.67 -8.47 2.29
C ARG A 201 -5.94 -8.27 3.11
N LEU A 202 -6.89 -7.52 2.57
CA LEU A 202 -8.08 -7.04 3.31
C LEU A 202 -9.20 -8.09 3.34
N GLY A 203 -9.34 -8.87 2.26
CA GLY A 203 -10.33 -9.93 2.19
C GLY A 203 -10.08 -10.89 1.04
N ARG A 204 -10.86 -11.97 1.01
CA ARG A 204 -10.68 -13.05 0.03
C ARG A 204 -11.30 -12.74 -1.33
N ASP A 205 -12.30 -11.86 -1.37
CA ASP A 205 -13.08 -11.60 -2.57
C ASP A 205 -13.34 -10.10 -2.75
N VAL A 206 -13.14 -9.64 -3.99
CA VAL A 206 -13.13 -8.22 -4.34
C VAL A 206 -13.90 -8.01 -5.64
N LEU A 207 -14.93 -7.16 -5.60
CA LEU A 207 -15.60 -6.66 -6.79
C LEU A 207 -15.22 -5.20 -7.01
N VAL A 208 -14.67 -4.90 -8.18
CA VAL A 208 -14.43 -3.54 -8.65
C VAL A 208 -15.52 -3.17 -9.64
N LEU A 209 -16.16 -2.04 -9.39
CA LEU A 209 -17.06 -1.38 -10.32
C LEU A 209 -16.48 0.00 -10.63
N THR A 210 -16.22 0.30 -11.90
CA THR A 210 -15.58 1.55 -12.31
C THR A 210 -16.31 2.18 -13.48
N GLN A 211 -16.34 3.51 -13.55
CA GLN A 211 -17.04 4.26 -14.58
C GLN A 211 -16.22 5.46 -15.04
N THR A 212 -16.02 5.54 -16.35
CA THR A 212 -15.57 6.75 -17.05
C THR A 212 -16.78 7.47 -17.65
N THR A 213 -16.55 8.59 -18.33
CA THR A 213 -17.60 9.28 -19.09
C THR A 213 -18.24 8.38 -20.16
N ASN A 214 -17.47 7.45 -20.74
CA ASN A 214 -17.87 6.69 -21.93
C ASN A 214 -18.00 5.18 -21.68
N SER A 215 -17.56 4.67 -20.54
CA SER A 215 -17.53 3.23 -20.27
C SER A 215 -17.77 2.91 -18.79
N ARG A 216 -18.16 1.67 -18.52
CA ARG A 216 -18.30 1.11 -17.18
C ARG A 216 -17.86 -0.33 -17.21
N SER A 217 -17.14 -0.78 -16.20
CA SER A 217 -16.68 -2.16 -16.12
C SER A 217 -16.84 -2.72 -14.71
N LEU A 218 -17.13 -4.03 -14.67
CA LEU A 218 -17.07 -4.87 -13.47
C LEU A 218 -15.84 -5.76 -13.61
N ALA A 219 -15.04 -5.89 -12.55
CA ALA A 219 -13.97 -6.87 -12.46
C ALA A 219 -14.05 -7.60 -11.12
N PHE A 220 -13.98 -8.92 -11.15
CA PHE A 220 -14.15 -9.74 -9.96
C PHE A 220 -12.90 -10.58 -9.67
N LEU A 221 -12.15 -10.15 -8.67
CA LEU A 221 -10.94 -10.83 -8.18
C LEU A 221 -11.29 -11.61 -6.92
N SER A 222 -11.38 -12.94 -7.04
CA SER A 222 -11.96 -13.79 -6.00
C SER A 222 -11.14 -15.05 -5.77
N GLN A 223 -10.79 -15.31 -4.51
CA GLN A 223 -10.24 -16.59 -4.11
C GLN A 223 -11.31 -17.67 -4.15
N SER A 224 -12.54 -17.37 -3.68
CA SER A 224 -13.63 -18.35 -3.63
C SER A 224 -14.10 -18.83 -4.99
N LEU A 225 -14.08 -17.97 -6.02
CA LEU A 225 -14.36 -18.36 -7.41
C LEU A 225 -13.30 -19.32 -7.97
N ASN A 226 -12.05 -19.17 -7.52
CA ASN A 226 -10.89 -19.86 -8.07
C ASN A 226 -10.43 -21.06 -7.23
N GLU A 227 -11.16 -21.41 -6.17
CA GLU A 227 -10.92 -22.63 -5.40
C GLU A 227 -11.03 -23.87 -6.31
N GLY A 228 -9.97 -24.69 -6.31
CA GLY A 228 -9.91 -25.94 -7.08
C GLY A 228 -9.71 -25.78 -8.60
N LYS A 229 -9.38 -24.58 -9.08
CA LYS A 229 -9.03 -24.36 -10.50
C LYS A 229 -7.52 -24.47 -10.73
N ASP A 230 -7.14 -24.81 -11.96
CA ASP A 230 -5.73 -24.89 -12.37
C ASP A 230 -5.08 -23.52 -12.66
N ASN A 231 -5.90 -22.48 -12.84
CA ASN A 231 -5.44 -21.13 -13.16
C ASN A 231 -6.41 -20.07 -12.61
N ILE A 232 -5.91 -18.85 -12.44
CA ILE A 232 -6.72 -17.72 -11.98
C ILE A 232 -7.63 -17.21 -13.10
N GLU A 233 -8.94 -17.28 -12.87
CA GLU A 233 -9.97 -16.63 -13.68
C GLU A 233 -10.41 -15.32 -13.02
N ILE A 234 -10.53 -14.25 -13.82
CA ILE A 234 -10.99 -12.94 -13.37
C ILE A 234 -12.16 -12.52 -14.27
N PRO A 235 -13.42 -12.76 -13.86
CA PRO A 235 -14.58 -12.33 -14.63
C PRO A 235 -14.62 -10.82 -14.78
N ILE A 236 -14.65 -10.36 -16.03
CA ILE A 236 -14.77 -8.95 -16.38
C ILE A 236 -15.99 -8.76 -17.28
N VAL A 237 -16.79 -7.73 -17.00
CA VAL A 237 -17.92 -7.34 -17.84
C VAL A 237 -17.82 -5.85 -18.12
N SER A 238 -17.60 -5.50 -19.38
CA SER A 238 -17.47 -4.11 -19.82
C SER A 238 -18.68 -3.63 -20.61
N TYR A 239 -18.99 -2.35 -20.42
CA TYR A 239 -20.10 -1.64 -21.01
C TYR A 239 -19.58 -0.34 -21.65
N CYS A 240 -20.11 0.01 -22.81
CA CYS A 240 -19.86 1.29 -23.47
C CYS A 240 -21.13 2.15 -23.46
N ARG A 241 -20.95 3.47 -23.44
CA ARG A 241 -22.06 4.41 -23.46
C ARG A 241 -22.60 4.55 -24.89
N GLN A 242 -23.88 4.22 -25.06
CA GLN A 242 -24.62 4.42 -26.31
C GLN A 242 -25.82 5.32 -26.02
N GLY A 243 -25.72 6.58 -26.46
CA GLY A 243 -26.69 7.63 -26.09
C GLY A 243 -26.78 7.81 -24.57
N GLN A 244 -27.98 7.60 -24.01
CA GLN A 244 -28.26 7.75 -22.57
C GLN A 244 -28.14 6.42 -21.78
N ARG A 245 -27.72 5.32 -22.43
CA ARG A 245 -27.68 3.99 -21.82
C ARG A 245 -26.26 3.43 -21.83
N MET A 246 -25.97 2.58 -20.85
CA MET A 246 -24.76 1.75 -20.84
C MET A 246 -25.14 0.38 -21.38
N GLU A 247 -24.53 -0.01 -22.50
CA GLU A 247 -24.79 -1.29 -23.17
C GLU A 247 -23.53 -2.15 -23.13
N VAL A 248 -23.70 -3.47 -23.25
CA VAL A 248 -22.57 -4.41 -23.25
C VAL A 248 -21.63 -4.05 -24.40
N ASP A 249 -20.35 -3.90 -24.11
CA ASP A 249 -19.37 -3.50 -25.11
C ASP A 249 -18.97 -4.69 -25.98
N LEU A 250 -19.62 -4.82 -27.14
CA LEU A 250 -19.37 -5.91 -28.09
C LEU A 250 -18.02 -5.79 -28.81
N SER A 251 -17.31 -4.67 -28.69
CA SER A 251 -15.99 -4.49 -29.30
C SER A 251 -14.86 -5.20 -28.53
N VAL A 252 -15.06 -5.43 -27.23
CA VAL A 252 -14.06 -6.05 -26.34
C VAL A 252 -14.47 -7.43 -25.81
N GLN A 253 -15.75 -7.79 -25.90
CA GLN A 253 -16.26 -9.07 -25.40
C GLN A 253 -17.51 -9.53 -26.16
N SER A 254 -17.73 -10.85 -26.26
CA SER A 254 -18.97 -11.38 -26.81
C SER A 254 -20.11 -11.33 -25.78
N GLU A 255 -21.36 -11.32 -26.25
CA GLU A 255 -22.53 -11.36 -25.35
C GLU A 255 -22.56 -12.65 -24.52
N ALA A 256 -22.11 -13.77 -25.08
CA ALA A 256 -22.01 -15.05 -24.38
C ALA A 256 -20.98 -14.98 -23.24
N LEU A 257 -19.79 -14.39 -23.49
CA LEU A 257 -18.76 -14.20 -22.47
C LEU A 257 -19.24 -13.24 -21.37
N ALA A 258 -19.89 -12.14 -21.74
CA ALA A 258 -20.46 -11.19 -20.79
C ALA A 258 -21.52 -11.86 -19.88
N LYS A 259 -22.41 -12.68 -20.46
CA LYS A 259 -23.41 -13.46 -19.72
C LYS A 259 -22.75 -14.48 -18.79
N HIS A 260 -21.73 -15.19 -19.26
CA HIS A 260 -20.95 -16.14 -18.45
C HIS A 260 -20.29 -15.46 -17.26
N ASN A 261 -19.56 -14.37 -17.48
CA ASN A 261 -18.84 -13.63 -16.44
C ASN A 261 -19.82 -13.02 -15.43
N LEU A 262 -20.94 -12.45 -15.90
CA LEU A 262 -21.97 -11.93 -15.01
C LEU A 262 -22.65 -13.02 -14.18
N LYS A 263 -22.80 -14.23 -14.73
CA LYS A 263 -23.28 -15.41 -13.99
C LYS A 263 -22.27 -15.80 -12.91
N ALA A 264 -20.99 -15.89 -13.22
CA ALA A 264 -19.94 -16.18 -12.25
C ALA A 264 -19.93 -15.16 -11.10
N ILE A 265 -20.03 -13.85 -11.40
CA ILE A 265 -20.15 -12.81 -10.38
C ILE A 265 -21.38 -13.06 -9.49
N LYS A 266 -22.56 -13.32 -10.06
CA LYS A 266 -23.79 -13.56 -9.27
C LYS A 266 -23.72 -14.81 -8.41
N ASP A 267 -23.07 -15.86 -8.91
CA ASP A 267 -23.01 -17.15 -8.23
C ASP A 267 -21.99 -17.15 -7.07
N PHE A 268 -20.92 -16.37 -7.17
CA PHE A 268 -19.81 -16.36 -6.21
C PHE A 268 -19.66 -15.05 -5.43
N SER A 269 -20.59 -14.10 -5.58
CA SER A 269 -20.59 -12.84 -4.84
C SER A 269 -21.96 -12.51 -4.26
N PRO A 270 -22.05 -11.57 -3.29
CA PRO A 270 -23.32 -11.04 -2.82
C PRO A 270 -24.03 -10.15 -3.87
N PHE A 271 -23.38 -9.85 -5.00
CA PHE A 271 -23.86 -8.92 -6.01
C PHE A 271 -24.79 -9.59 -7.02
N ASN A 272 -26.09 -9.32 -6.85
CA ASN A 272 -27.10 -9.64 -7.85
C ASN A 272 -27.35 -8.45 -8.79
N LYS A 273 -28.22 -8.63 -9.80
CA LYS A 273 -28.56 -7.58 -10.77
C LYS A 273 -29.03 -6.27 -10.12
N TYR A 274 -29.81 -6.36 -9.04
CA TYR A 274 -30.34 -5.20 -8.33
C TYR A 274 -29.25 -4.48 -7.55
N LEU A 275 -28.40 -5.20 -6.80
CA LEU A 275 -27.30 -4.61 -6.04
C LEU A 275 -26.27 -3.96 -6.97
N ILE A 276 -25.93 -4.61 -8.09
CA ILE A 276 -25.06 -4.02 -9.13
C ILE A 276 -25.69 -2.73 -9.67
N GLY A 277 -26.99 -2.73 -9.95
CA GLY A 277 -27.72 -1.55 -10.42
C GLY A 277 -27.72 -0.41 -9.40
N GLU A 278 -27.96 -0.72 -8.12
CA GLU A 278 -27.91 0.23 -7.01
C GLU A 278 -26.53 0.87 -6.88
N LYS A 279 -25.46 0.06 -6.89
CA LYS A 279 -24.09 0.57 -6.80
C LYS A 279 -23.70 1.38 -8.03
N ALA A 280 -24.11 0.95 -9.23
CA ALA A 280 -23.90 1.70 -10.45
C ALA A 280 -24.64 3.05 -10.47
N ALA A 281 -25.77 3.17 -9.78
CA ALA A 281 -26.50 4.42 -9.67
C ALA A 281 -25.75 5.47 -8.84
N LEU A 282 -24.86 5.05 -7.92
CA LEU A 282 -24.07 5.97 -7.08
C LEU A 282 -23.12 6.86 -7.88
N PHE A 283 -22.74 6.47 -9.10
CA PHE A 283 -21.95 7.35 -9.97
C PHE A 283 -22.74 8.56 -10.46
N GLY A 284 -24.07 8.46 -10.56
CA GLY A 284 -24.90 9.45 -11.23
C GLY A 284 -24.37 9.73 -12.65
N THR A 285 -24.12 11.00 -12.95
CA THR A 285 -23.50 11.45 -14.21
C THR A 285 -21.96 11.54 -14.15
N GLY A 286 -21.36 11.26 -13.00
CA GLY A 286 -19.93 11.40 -12.75
C GLY A 286 -19.11 10.17 -13.17
N THR A 287 -17.83 10.22 -12.81
CA THR A 287 -16.85 9.15 -12.97
C THR A 287 -16.37 8.68 -11.60
N GLY A 288 -15.70 7.53 -11.55
CA GLY A 288 -15.07 7.06 -10.31
C GLY A 288 -14.89 5.56 -10.27
N THR A 289 -14.40 5.09 -9.12
CA THR A 289 -14.23 3.67 -8.84
C THR A 289 -14.83 3.30 -7.49
N GLN A 290 -15.49 2.14 -7.44
CA GLN A 290 -16.09 1.55 -6.26
C GLN A 290 -15.50 0.14 -6.08
N ILE A 291 -14.86 -0.10 -4.95
CA ILE A 291 -14.21 -1.36 -4.60
C ILE A 291 -14.94 -1.93 -3.39
N TYR A 292 -15.41 -3.16 -3.53
CA TYR A 292 -16.15 -3.89 -2.52
C TYR A 292 -15.38 -5.14 -2.13
N ILE A 293 -14.98 -5.24 -0.87
CA ILE A 293 -14.16 -6.33 -0.36
C ILE A 293 -14.95 -7.04 0.75
N TRP A 294 -15.10 -8.35 0.65
CA TRP A 294 -15.75 -9.16 1.67
C TRP A 294 -14.96 -10.44 1.94
N ASN A 295 -15.48 -11.27 2.84
CA ASN A 295 -14.73 -12.36 3.46
C ASN A 295 -13.41 -11.78 4.02
N LEU A 296 -13.58 -10.77 4.88
CA LEU A 296 -12.50 -9.97 5.44
C LEU A 296 -11.57 -10.84 6.29
N ASP A 297 -10.31 -10.41 6.39
CA ASP A 297 -9.28 -11.13 7.14
C ASP A 297 -9.68 -11.38 8.61
N GLU A 298 -9.57 -12.63 9.03
CA GLU A 298 -10.05 -13.12 10.32
C GLU A 298 -8.92 -13.17 11.36
N TRP A 299 -9.25 -12.80 12.60
CA TRP A 299 -8.41 -12.95 13.79
C TRP A 299 -9.09 -13.95 14.74
N GLY A 300 -8.85 -15.23 14.51
CA GLY A 300 -9.56 -16.31 15.22
C GLY A 300 -11.04 -16.29 14.88
N SER A 301 -11.91 -16.10 15.88
CA SER A 301 -13.36 -15.99 15.68
C SER A 301 -13.85 -14.57 15.36
N LYS A 302 -12.96 -13.58 15.35
CA LYS A 302 -13.24 -12.16 15.05
C LYS A 302 -12.59 -11.75 13.73
N TYR A 303 -12.72 -10.48 13.36
CA TYR A 303 -12.00 -9.89 12.23
C TYR A 303 -10.75 -9.13 12.70
N CYS A 304 -9.75 -9.01 11.83
CA CYS A 304 -8.57 -8.18 12.08
C CYS A 304 -8.89 -6.69 12.22
N LEU A 305 -10.01 -6.24 11.62
CA LEU A 305 -10.54 -4.89 11.72
C LEU A 305 -11.83 -4.88 12.55
N GLU A 306 -12.00 -3.86 13.37
CA GLU A 306 -13.26 -3.46 14.00
C GLU A 306 -13.72 -2.14 13.42
N TRP A 307 -15.03 -1.89 13.44
CA TRP A 307 -15.60 -0.65 12.94
C TRP A 307 -16.66 -0.12 13.88
N HIS A 308 -16.69 1.20 14.00
CA HIS A 308 -17.65 1.92 14.82
C HIS A 308 -18.26 3.06 14.00
N ASP A 309 -19.58 3.06 13.90
CA ASP A 309 -20.30 4.18 13.31
C ASP A 309 -20.14 5.43 14.19
N GLY A 310 -20.06 6.59 13.55
CA GLY A 310 -20.17 7.87 14.27
C GLY A 310 -21.61 8.10 14.74
N LEU A 311 -21.79 8.78 15.88
CA LEU A 311 -23.14 9.16 16.30
C LEU A 311 -23.75 10.15 15.29
N LYS A 312 -24.97 9.87 14.83
CA LYS A 312 -25.76 10.80 14.02
C LYS A 312 -26.29 11.92 14.94
N GLY A 313 -25.56 13.03 15.05
CA GLY A 313 -26.00 14.14 15.90
C GLY A 313 -25.07 15.35 16.04
N GLY A 314 -24.06 15.52 15.19
CA GLY A 314 -23.21 16.72 15.18
C GLY A 314 -22.28 16.90 16.39
N SER A 315 -22.37 16.06 17.42
CA SER A 315 -21.42 16.10 18.54
C SER A 315 -20.04 15.63 18.07
N SER A 316 -19.00 16.44 18.33
CA SER A 316 -17.61 16.13 17.98
C SER A 316 -17.00 14.92 18.72
N PHE A 317 -17.72 14.35 19.70
CA PHE A 317 -17.22 13.37 20.66
C PHE A 317 -17.24 11.92 20.16
N HIS A 318 -17.98 11.60 19.10
CA HIS A 318 -18.05 10.24 18.54
C HIS A 318 -17.97 10.25 17.01
N GLN A 319 -16.74 10.40 16.50
CA GLN A 319 -16.46 10.27 15.06
C GLN A 319 -16.27 8.78 14.73
N GLY A 320 -16.91 8.28 13.68
CA GLY A 320 -16.79 6.89 13.27
C GLY A 320 -15.37 6.52 12.84
N ASP A 321 -14.95 5.28 13.06
CA ASP A 321 -13.58 4.81 12.76
C ASP A 321 -13.56 3.33 12.35
N ILE A 322 -12.46 2.93 11.72
CA ILE A 322 -12.07 1.54 11.48
C ILE A 322 -10.75 1.34 12.21
N VAL A 323 -10.71 0.40 13.15
CA VAL A 323 -9.55 0.16 14.02
C VAL A 323 -9.03 -1.25 13.86
N ILE A 324 -7.72 -1.44 14.06
CA ILE A 324 -7.14 -2.78 14.14
C ILE A 324 -7.56 -3.41 15.48
N HIS A 325 -8.16 -4.59 15.44
CA HIS A 325 -8.79 -5.26 16.59
C HIS A 325 -7.88 -5.32 17.82
N ASN A 326 -6.62 -5.72 17.63
CA ASN A 326 -5.69 -5.92 18.74
C ASN A 326 -5.04 -4.62 19.28
N LYS A 327 -5.22 -3.49 18.59
CA LYS A 327 -4.63 -2.17 18.90
C LYS A 327 -3.14 -2.21 19.27
N ARG A 328 -2.39 -3.19 18.75
CA ARG A 328 -0.96 -3.34 19.04
C ARG A 328 -0.20 -2.17 18.40
N THR A 329 0.60 -1.49 19.21
CA THR A 329 1.55 -0.50 18.71
C THR A 329 2.71 -1.18 18.01
N ARG A 330 3.19 -0.59 16.92
CA ARG A 330 4.38 -1.05 16.23
C ARG A 330 5.60 -0.83 17.13
N SER A 331 6.49 -1.81 17.16
CA SER A 331 7.75 -1.71 17.91
C SER A 331 8.68 -0.70 17.24
N ARG A 332 9.28 0.17 18.04
CA ARG A 332 10.28 1.16 17.61
C ARG A 332 11.36 1.24 18.70
N PRO A 333 12.65 1.41 18.35
CA PRO A 333 13.70 1.59 19.33
C PRO A 333 13.39 2.74 20.29
N GLY A 334 13.68 2.57 21.58
CA GLY A 334 13.43 3.61 22.59
C GLY A 334 11.95 3.94 22.84
N GLN A 335 10.98 3.26 22.24
CA GLN A 335 9.55 3.55 22.46
C GLN A 335 9.05 2.96 23.78
N ILE A 336 8.57 3.82 24.67
CA ILE A 336 7.81 3.41 25.88
C ILE A 336 6.30 3.54 25.71
N SER A 337 5.86 4.40 24.78
CA SER A 337 4.44 4.66 24.61
C SER A 337 3.69 3.46 24.05
N GLN A 338 2.56 3.17 24.68
CA GLN A 338 1.55 2.24 24.19
C GLN A 338 0.39 2.96 23.49
N LYS A 339 0.45 4.29 23.38
CA LYS A 339 -0.60 5.13 22.80
C LYS A 339 -0.09 5.78 21.50
N VAL A 340 -0.07 4.97 20.44
CA VAL A 340 0.24 5.43 19.08
C VAL A 340 -0.97 5.20 18.17
N PRO A 341 -1.98 6.11 18.17
CA PRO A 341 -3.21 5.92 17.39
C PRO A 341 -2.97 5.65 15.91
N LEU A 342 -1.89 6.21 15.34
CA LEU A 342 -1.50 5.98 13.95
C LEU A 342 -1.34 4.49 13.61
N ASP A 343 -0.94 3.66 14.59
CA ASP A 343 -0.71 2.24 14.38
C ASP A 343 -2.00 1.41 14.29
N TYR A 344 -3.11 1.91 14.83
CA TYR A 344 -4.35 1.12 14.97
C TYR A 344 -5.67 1.84 14.66
N SER A 345 -5.69 3.17 14.46
CA SER A 345 -6.86 3.94 14.04
C SER A 345 -6.69 4.40 12.60
N LEU A 346 -7.58 3.96 11.70
CA LEU A 346 -7.52 4.33 10.29
C LEU A 346 -7.72 5.84 10.12
N ARG A 347 -8.64 6.43 10.89
CA ARG A 347 -8.85 7.88 10.92
C ARG A 347 -7.57 8.63 11.27
N ALA A 348 -6.87 8.22 12.33
CA ALA A 348 -5.61 8.84 12.73
C ALA A 348 -4.53 8.69 11.65
N TYR A 349 -4.46 7.53 10.99
CA TYR A 349 -3.52 7.29 9.89
C TYR A 349 -3.79 8.20 8.68
N LEU A 350 -5.04 8.26 8.23
CA LEU A 350 -5.45 9.03 7.06
C LEU A 350 -5.36 10.55 7.29
N GLU A 351 -5.35 11.00 8.55
CA GLU A 351 -5.17 12.41 8.91
C GLU A 351 -3.87 13.00 8.35
N ILE A 352 -2.81 12.20 8.32
CA ILE A 352 -1.45 12.61 7.95
C ILE A 352 -0.85 11.78 6.81
N ILE A 353 -1.66 10.94 6.13
CA ILE A 353 -1.17 10.03 5.10
C ILE A 353 -0.48 10.77 3.94
N PHE A 354 -0.88 12.01 3.69
CA PHE A 354 -0.31 12.89 2.67
C PHE A 354 0.35 14.12 3.29
N LEU A 355 1.54 14.47 2.77
CA LEU A 355 2.29 15.65 3.19
C LEU A 355 1.48 16.94 2.99
N VAL A 356 0.82 17.03 1.84
CA VAL A 356 -0.12 18.11 1.50
C VAL A 356 -1.45 17.48 1.07
N PRO A 357 -2.39 17.24 2.01
CA PRO A 357 -3.65 16.61 1.68
C PRO A 357 -4.50 17.51 0.78
N ARG A 358 -4.98 16.96 -0.34
CA ARG A 358 -5.89 17.61 -1.31
C ARG A 358 -7.21 16.88 -1.44
N MET A 359 -7.18 15.55 -1.53
CA MET A 359 -8.36 14.70 -1.55
C MET A 359 -9.07 14.71 -0.18
N LYS A 360 -10.40 14.81 -0.18
CA LYS A 360 -11.21 14.64 1.04
C LYS A 360 -11.43 13.16 1.29
N ILE A 361 -11.18 12.69 2.51
CA ILE A 361 -11.34 11.27 2.85
C ILE A 361 -12.33 11.17 4.00
N SER A 362 -13.34 10.31 3.89
CA SER A 362 -14.25 9.98 4.98
C SER A 362 -14.03 8.55 5.45
N VAL A 363 -14.08 8.33 6.76
CA VAL A 363 -14.11 6.99 7.38
C VAL A 363 -15.43 6.85 8.13
N GLN A 364 -16.13 5.74 7.90
CA GLN A 364 -17.46 5.48 8.48
C GLN A 364 -18.39 6.69 8.30
N ARG A 365 -18.48 7.15 7.05
CA ARG A 365 -19.32 8.28 6.59
C ARG A 365 -19.01 9.64 7.26
N THR A 366 -17.91 9.73 8.00
CA THR A 366 -17.51 10.94 8.71
C THR A 366 -16.17 11.43 8.16
N LEU A 367 -16.12 12.69 7.72
CA LEU A 367 -14.92 13.31 7.14
C LEU A 367 -13.73 13.21 8.11
N VAL A 368 -12.56 12.83 7.59
CA VAL A 368 -11.28 12.87 8.30
C VAL A 368 -10.73 14.29 8.22
N LYS A 369 -10.27 14.83 9.35
CA LYS A 369 -9.69 16.17 9.44
C LYS A 369 -8.23 16.17 8.98
N THR A 370 -8.01 15.88 7.70
CA THR A 370 -6.66 15.78 7.14
C THR A 370 -5.88 17.08 7.30
N ARG A 371 -4.59 16.99 7.63
CA ARG A 371 -3.72 18.15 7.85
C ARG A 371 -2.26 17.92 7.42
N PRO A 372 -1.58 18.95 6.89
CA PRO A 372 -0.13 18.95 6.74
C PRO A 372 0.52 18.93 8.12
N LEU A 373 1.15 17.82 8.51
CA LEU A 373 1.67 17.63 9.87
C LEU A 373 2.60 18.76 10.32
N SER A 374 3.52 19.20 9.46
CA SER A 374 4.49 20.27 9.75
C SER A 374 3.85 21.60 10.17
N LYS A 375 2.65 21.89 9.66
CA LYS A 375 1.92 23.14 9.94
C LYS A 375 1.23 23.15 11.31
N PHE A 376 1.22 22.01 12.02
CA PHE A 376 0.58 21.84 13.31
C PHE A 376 1.58 21.60 14.45
N LEU A 377 2.85 21.91 14.20
CA LEU A 377 3.91 21.92 15.19
C LEU A 377 4.12 23.33 15.75
N THR A 378 4.80 23.40 16.89
CA THR A 378 5.19 24.65 17.55
C THR A 378 6.70 24.78 17.60
N GLN A 379 7.23 26.00 17.63
CA GLN A 379 8.68 26.25 17.66
C GLN A 379 9.38 25.62 16.45
N THR A 380 8.77 25.77 15.27
CA THR A 380 9.27 25.10 14.08
C THR A 380 10.62 25.67 13.61
N VAL A 381 11.51 24.77 13.17
CA VAL A 381 12.81 25.08 12.56
C VAL A 381 12.91 24.34 11.24
N ILE A 382 13.39 25.03 10.21
CA ILE A 382 13.65 24.45 8.88
C ILE A 382 15.16 24.24 8.74
N GLU A 383 15.56 22.99 8.60
CA GLU A 383 16.95 22.58 8.39
C GLU A 383 17.14 22.13 6.94
N THR A 384 18.02 22.80 6.22
CA THR A 384 18.40 22.42 4.86
C THR A 384 19.76 21.77 4.86
N GLY A 385 19.97 20.78 3.98
CA GLY A 385 21.28 20.17 3.80
C GLY A 385 21.37 19.43 2.47
N ASP A 386 22.54 18.84 2.24
CA ASP A 386 22.79 18.00 1.08
C ASP A 386 23.22 16.61 1.53
N ILE A 387 22.56 15.59 0.99
CA ILE A 387 22.89 14.18 1.20
C ILE A 387 23.22 13.58 -0.16
N LEU A 388 24.45 13.12 -0.35
CA LEU A 388 24.91 12.54 -1.62
C LEU A 388 24.62 13.48 -2.82
N MET A 389 24.92 14.77 -2.67
CA MET A 389 24.68 15.84 -3.65
C MET A 389 23.20 16.06 -4.02
N ARG A 390 22.28 15.63 -3.14
CA ARG A 390 20.84 15.83 -3.30
C ARG A 390 20.34 16.71 -2.16
N PRO A 391 19.69 17.85 -2.46
CA PRO A 391 19.19 18.73 -1.43
C PRO A 391 18.03 18.08 -0.67
N VAL A 392 18.05 18.24 0.64
CA VAL A 392 17.01 17.79 1.56
C VAL A 392 16.57 18.95 2.46
N GLU A 393 15.30 18.95 2.81
CA GLU A 393 14.70 19.95 3.70
C GLU A 393 13.91 19.21 4.79
N LEU A 394 14.28 19.46 6.04
CA LEU A 394 13.64 18.89 7.22
C LEU A 394 12.95 20.01 8.00
N ILE A 395 11.68 19.80 8.34
CA ILE A 395 10.96 20.66 9.27
C ILE A 395 10.91 19.94 10.61
N LEU A 396 11.55 20.51 11.63
CA LEU A 396 11.47 20.06 13.02
C LEU A 396 10.53 20.97 13.80
N GLY A 397 9.85 20.40 14.79
CA GLY A 397 9.03 21.17 15.71
C GLY A 397 8.53 20.32 16.87
N PHE A 398 7.89 20.98 17.82
CA PHE A 398 7.33 20.35 19.02
C PHE A 398 5.82 20.13 18.90
N SER A 399 5.34 19.01 19.45
CA SER A 399 3.92 18.68 19.58
C SER A 399 3.62 18.32 21.03
N GLN A 400 2.80 19.15 21.70
CA GLN A 400 2.35 18.86 23.05
C GLN A 400 1.54 17.57 23.15
N LEU A 401 0.70 17.28 22.15
CA LEU A 401 -0.08 16.05 22.13
C LEU A 401 0.82 14.81 22.12
N GLU A 402 1.89 14.86 21.33
CA GLU A 402 2.85 13.75 21.26
C GLU A 402 3.76 13.72 22.49
N TRP A 403 4.08 14.87 23.10
CA TRP A 403 4.71 14.91 24.41
C TRP A 403 3.88 14.20 25.48
N GLU A 404 2.60 14.51 25.62
CA GLU A 404 1.70 13.88 26.59
C GLU A 404 1.60 12.37 26.39
N ARG A 405 1.68 11.92 25.13
CA ARG A 405 1.69 10.50 24.75
C ARG A 405 3.05 9.83 24.87
N ALA A 406 4.12 10.56 25.20
CA ALA A 406 5.50 10.08 25.17
C ALA A 406 5.93 9.53 23.79
N ASN A 407 5.51 10.23 22.72
CA ASN A 407 5.85 9.94 21.34
C ASN A 407 6.83 11.00 20.80
N CYS A 408 7.61 10.60 19.81
CA CYS A 408 8.44 11.49 18.98
C CYS A 408 8.96 10.73 17.76
N GLY A 409 9.63 11.44 16.85
CA GLY A 409 10.31 10.84 15.71
C GLY A 409 9.99 11.51 14.38
N MET A 410 10.60 10.98 13.33
CA MET A 410 10.57 11.54 11.99
C MET A 410 9.44 10.93 11.15
N PHE A 411 8.81 11.74 10.32
CA PHE A 411 7.78 11.37 9.35
C PHE A 411 8.36 11.56 7.96
N LEU A 412 8.61 10.43 7.29
CA LEU A 412 9.27 10.37 5.99
C LEU A 412 8.21 10.20 4.91
N TYR A 413 8.11 11.18 4.01
CA TYR A 413 7.20 11.16 2.87
C TYR A 413 7.95 10.92 1.57
N TRP A 414 7.32 10.25 0.62
CA TRP A 414 7.83 9.99 -0.72
C TRP A 414 6.70 10.21 -1.72
N HIS A 415 6.89 11.05 -2.74
CA HIS A 415 5.83 11.61 -3.62
C HIS A 415 4.65 12.19 -2.83
N GLY A 416 4.98 12.86 -1.72
CA GLY A 416 4.00 13.40 -0.77
C GLY A 416 3.18 12.34 -0.02
N ARG A 417 3.57 11.05 -0.05
CA ARG A 417 2.91 9.93 0.63
C ARG A 417 3.75 9.43 1.82
N LEU A 418 3.14 9.29 3.00
CA LEU A 418 3.81 8.85 4.22
C LEU A 418 4.33 7.39 4.11
N ILE A 419 5.63 7.17 4.18
CA ILE A 419 6.24 5.83 4.13
C ILE A 419 6.57 5.32 5.53
N GLU A 420 7.19 6.17 6.35
CA GLU A 420 7.53 5.84 7.73
C GLU A 420 7.10 6.95 8.68
N ALA A 421 6.55 6.56 9.83
CA ALA A 421 6.08 7.46 10.86
C ALA A 421 6.71 7.12 12.21
N TYR A 422 7.02 8.18 12.97
CA TYR A 422 7.76 8.08 14.24
C TYR A 422 9.10 7.35 14.09
N LYS A 423 9.79 7.52 12.97
CA LYS A 423 11.13 6.95 12.77
C LYS A 423 12.09 7.54 13.80
N ARG A 424 12.74 6.66 14.56
CA ARG A 424 13.67 7.02 15.63
C ARG A 424 15.05 7.25 15.05
N VAL A 425 15.67 8.37 15.41
CA VAL A 425 16.98 8.81 14.93
C VAL A 425 17.74 9.47 16.09
N GLY A 426 19.07 9.47 16.02
CA GLY A 426 19.91 10.12 17.04
C GLY A 426 19.65 9.58 18.46
N GLY A 427 19.63 10.48 19.44
CA GLY A 427 19.38 10.16 20.84
C GLY A 427 18.02 9.49 21.12
N MET A 428 17.01 9.69 20.26
CA MET A 428 15.67 9.10 20.40
C MET A 428 15.67 7.56 20.32
N ILE A 429 16.73 6.95 19.78
CA ILE A 429 16.88 5.49 19.67
C ILE A 429 17.14 4.87 21.04
N HIS A 430 17.87 5.57 21.91
CA HIS A 430 18.41 5.03 23.15
C HIS A 430 17.56 5.37 24.38
N SER A 431 16.84 6.49 24.34
CA SER A 431 15.98 6.94 25.44
C SER A 431 14.66 7.47 24.93
N ALA A 432 13.59 7.09 25.63
CA ALA A 432 12.24 7.52 25.32
C ALA A 432 11.94 8.97 25.69
N ASP A 433 12.71 9.52 26.64
CA ASP A 433 12.57 10.90 27.07
C ASP A 433 13.35 11.85 26.17
N VAL A 434 14.45 11.37 25.55
CA VAL A 434 15.24 12.16 24.61
C VAL A 434 14.43 12.39 23.34
N GLY A 435 14.22 13.67 23.02
CA GLY A 435 13.42 14.07 21.86
C GLY A 435 11.92 13.94 22.08
N ARG A 436 11.42 13.65 23.28
CA ARG A 436 9.98 13.52 23.56
C ARG A 436 9.21 14.73 23.02
N GLY A 437 8.09 14.51 22.34
CA GLY A 437 7.30 15.56 21.69
C GLY A 437 7.92 16.17 20.43
N VAL A 438 9.18 15.89 20.09
CA VAL A 438 9.82 16.36 18.86
C VAL A 438 9.34 15.55 17.67
N ILE A 439 8.90 16.26 16.63
CA ILE A 439 8.43 15.70 15.38
C ILE A 439 9.24 16.31 14.24
N GLY A 440 9.77 15.45 13.37
CA GLY A 440 10.38 15.87 12.11
C GLY A 440 9.52 15.49 10.93
N VAL A 441 9.45 16.33 9.91
CA VAL A 441 8.70 16.11 8.68
C VAL A 441 9.61 16.38 7.49
N ILE A 442 9.75 15.41 6.60
CA ILE A 442 10.64 15.50 5.43
C ILE A 442 10.05 14.76 4.23
N ASP A 443 10.18 15.36 3.05
CA ASP A 443 9.96 14.69 1.76
C ASP A 443 11.29 14.18 1.20
N VAL A 444 11.42 12.86 1.13
CA VAL A 444 12.66 12.17 0.71
C VAL A 444 12.66 11.79 -0.76
N THR A 445 11.68 12.27 -1.54
CA THR A 445 11.53 11.94 -2.98
C THR A 445 12.81 12.13 -3.76
N ASN A 446 13.44 13.31 -3.66
CA ASN A 446 14.66 13.62 -4.39
C ASN A 446 15.84 12.74 -4.00
N LEU A 447 15.84 12.18 -2.78
CA LEU A 447 16.89 11.30 -2.28
C LEU A 447 16.66 9.84 -2.66
N MET A 448 15.40 9.39 -2.67
CA MET A 448 15.02 7.98 -2.81
C MET A 448 14.68 7.55 -4.24
N ASP A 449 14.42 8.51 -5.14
CA ASP A 449 14.26 8.24 -6.58
C ASP A 449 15.59 8.37 -7.30
N ASP A 450 15.99 7.35 -8.06
CA ASP A 450 17.18 7.40 -8.90
C ASP A 450 16.88 7.88 -10.33
N LYS A 451 17.91 8.37 -11.02
CA LYS A 451 17.81 8.85 -12.41
C LYS A 451 17.44 7.73 -13.39
N ASP A 452 17.80 6.50 -13.08
CA ASP A 452 17.52 5.31 -13.89
C ASP A 452 16.15 4.66 -13.56
N GLY A 453 15.31 5.33 -12.76
CA GLY A 453 14.00 4.81 -12.35
C GLY A 453 14.04 3.77 -11.22
N ARG A 454 15.23 3.48 -10.65
CA ARG A 454 15.34 2.72 -9.41
C ARG A 454 14.78 3.52 -8.24
N VAL A 455 14.15 2.83 -7.31
CA VAL A 455 13.56 3.45 -6.10
C VAL A 455 13.95 2.64 -4.87
N TRP A 456 14.29 3.33 -3.79
CA TRP A 456 14.73 2.72 -2.53
C TRP A 456 13.58 2.52 -1.52
N VAL A 457 12.33 2.52 -1.99
CA VAL A 457 11.13 2.27 -1.18
C VAL A 457 10.73 0.80 -1.33
N HIS A 458 10.29 0.15 -0.26
CA HIS A 458 9.74 -1.21 -0.36
C HIS A 458 8.44 -1.23 -1.18
N ASN A 459 8.15 -2.37 -1.81
CA ASN A 459 6.95 -2.54 -2.65
C ASN A 459 5.62 -2.34 -1.90
N ASN A 460 5.60 -2.55 -0.58
CA ASN A 460 4.45 -2.33 0.28
C ASN A 460 4.33 -0.88 0.78
N LYS A 461 5.29 -0.01 0.44
CA LYS A 461 5.37 1.41 0.80
C LYS A 461 5.30 1.67 2.32
N GLN A 462 5.78 0.73 3.14
CA GLN A 462 5.81 0.85 4.62
C GLN A 462 7.22 1.01 5.20
N GLY A 463 8.23 1.20 4.35
CA GLY A 463 9.61 1.40 4.74
C GLY A 463 10.53 1.55 3.53
N PHE A 464 11.83 1.75 3.82
CA PHE A 464 12.88 1.88 2.82
C PHE A 464 13.79 0.66 2.79
N GLN A 465 14.32 0.36 1.61
CA GLN A 465 15.35 -0.65 1.43
C GLN A 465 16.64 -0.19 2.10
N ASP A 466 17.41 -1.13 2.64
CA ASP A 466 18.73 -0.83 3.18
C ASP A 466 19.66 -0.35 2.05
N SER A 467 20.09 0.90 2.14
CA SER A 467 20.85 1.59 1.10
C SER A 467 21.72 2.69 1.71
N GLU A 468 22.76 3.09 0.97
CA GLU A 468 23.63 4.21 1.38
C GLU A 468 22.82 5.51 1.54
N GLN A 469 21.84 5.74 0.67
CA GLN A 469 20.96 6.91 0.71
C GLN A 469 20.18 6.95 2.01
N TYR A 470 19.57 5.82 2.40
CA TYR A 470 18.78 5.73 3.63
C TYR A 470 19.65 5.80 4.88
N ALA A 471 20.77 5.10 4.92
CA ALA A 471 21.71 5.17 6.05
C ALA A 471 22.29 6.58 6.26
N CYS A 472 22.60 7.30 5.17
CA CYS A 472 23.04 8.69 5.25
C CYS A 472 21.91 9.62 5.71
N LEU A 473 20.68 9.40 5.27
CA LEU A 473 19.50 10.11 5.75
C LEU A 473 19.32 9.94 7.25
N GLU A 474 19.33 8.70 7.77
CA GLU A 474 19.15 8.42 9.19
C GLU A 474 20.21 9.14 10.05
N ARG A 475 21.48 9.10 9.63
CA ARG A 475 22.57 9.80 10.32
C ARG A 475 22.38 11.32 10.31
N TRP A 476 21.98 11.89 9.16
CA TRP A 476 21.76 13.33 9.04
C TRP A 476 20.55 13.78 9.87
N LEU A 477 19.43 13.06 9.81
CA LEU A 477 18.24 13.31 10.63
C LEU A 477 18.55 13.21 12.12
N GLY A 478 19.36 12.22 12.54
CA GLY A 478 19.78 12.06 13.93
C GLY A 478 20.50 13.30 14.46
N ARG A 479 21.55 13.75 13.74
CA ARG A 479 22.29 14.97 14.14
C ARG A 479 21.39 16.19 14.24
N LYS A 480 20.51 16.40 13.25
CA LYS A 480 19.59 17.56 13.25
C LYS A 480 18.54 17.49 14.35
N ALA A 481 18.02 16.31 14.65
CA ALA A 481 17.09 16.11 15.76
C ALA A 481 17.76 16.36 17.12
N ASP A 482 18.99 15.89 17.30
CA ASP A 482 19.77 16.09 18.53
C ASP A 482 20.13 17.58 18.70
N GLU A 483 20.62 18.25 17.65
CA GLU A 483 20.87 19.71 17.63
C GLU A 483 19.60 20.50 18.00
N TYR A 484 18.44 20.16 17.43
CA TYR A 484 17.18 20.80 17.78
C TYR A 484 16.80 20.56 19.25
N TRP A 485 16.95 19.34 19.74
CA TRP A 485 16.64 18.99 21.12
C TRP A 485 17.49 19.80 22.09
N ASP A 486 18.81 19.80 21.92
CA ASP A 486 19.75 20.50 22.81
C ASP A 486 19.49 22.00 22.85
N ASN A 487 19.14 22.61 21.71
CA ASN A 487 18.88 24.05 21.63
C ASN A 487 17.53 24.47 22.24
N ASN A 488 16.54 23.57 22.28
CA ASN A 488 15.17 23.92 22.67
C ASN A 488 14.74 23.31 24.01
N PHE A 489 15.42 22.28 24.52
CA PHE A 489 14.98 21.53 25.70
C PHE A 489 14.75 22.40 26.94
N ASP A 490 15.71 23.26 27.29
CA ASP A 490 15.61 24.15 28.46
C ASP A 490 14.53 25.24 28.30
N SER A 491 14.16 25.57 27.06
CA SER A 491 13.10 26.53 26.75
C SER A 491 11.69 25.92 26.86
N LEU A 492 11.57 24.60 26.95
CA LEU A 492 10.31 23.88 27.14
C LEU A 492 9.85 23.97 28.61
N LYS A 493 9.61 25.18 29.12
CA LYS A 493 8.88 25.39 30.38
C LYS A 493 7.40 25.05 30.15
N LEU A 494 7.08 23.76 30.24
CA LEU A 494 5.70 23.28 30.28
C LEU A 494 5.08 23.73 31.60
N ASP A 495 4.30 24.82 31.54
CA ASP A 495 3.47 25.25 32.65
C ASP A 495 2.46 24.12 32.94
N LYS A 496 2.54 23.50 34.12
CA LYS A 496 1.60 22.46 34.56
C LYS A 496 0.16 23.00 34.69
N ASP A 497 0.02 24.33 34.69
CA ASP A 497 -1.25 25.05 34.68
C ASP A 497 -1.69 25.40 33.24
N ASN A 498 -2.40 24.46 32.60
CA ASN A 498 -3.37 24.70 31.52
C ASN A 498 -2.92 25.41 30.21
N CYS A 499 -1.63 25.52 29.88
CA CYS A 499 -1.23 26.05 28.57
C CYS A 499 -1.18 24.93 27.50
N VAL A 500 -2.18 24.89 26.63
CA VAL A 500 -2.10 24.16 25.35
C VAL A 500 -1.25 25.00 24.38
N LEU A 501 -0.02 24.56 24.11
CA LEU A 501 0.84 25.08 23.05
C LEU A 501 0.13 24.91 21.70
N LYS A 502 -0.24 26.04 21.09
CA LYS A 502 -0.90 26.08 19.79
C LYS A 502 0.14 26.12 18.68
N PRO A 503 -0.16 25.53 17.50
CA PRO A 503 0.68 25.64 16.30
C PRO A 503 1.15 27.08 16.06
N ASP A 504 2.32 27.23 15.43
CA ASP A 504 2.90 28.56 15.14
C ASP A 504 1.94 29.44 14.33
N HIS A 505 1.11 28.81 13.48
CA HIS A 505 0.08 29.45 12.69
C HIS A 505 -1.20 28.61 12.67
N GLU A 506 -2.35 29.27 12.62
CA GLU A 506 -3.64 28.60 12.38
C GLU A 506 -3.88 28.46 10.87
N TRP A 507 -4.26 27.27 10.42
CA TRP A 507 -4.41 26.96 9.00
C TRP A 507 -5.80 26.42 8.68
N VAL A 508 -6.30 26.72 7.48
CA VAL A 508 -7.54 26.16 6.94
C VAL A 508 -7.38 25.76 5.48
N GLN A 509 -8.07 24.71 5.05
CA GLN A 509 -8.14 24.32 3.64
C GLN A 509 -9.40 24.86 2.98
N CYS A 510 -9.26 25.45 1.79
CA CYS A 510 -10.41 25.86 0.98
C CYS A 510 -11.13 24.65 0.36
N ASP A 511 -12.45 24.59 0.50
CA ASP A 511 -13.30 23.54 -0.07
C ASP A 511 -13.40 23.60 -1.60
N LYS A 512 -13.18 24.79 -2.21
CA LYS A 512 -13.23 24.98 -3.67
C LYS A 512 -11.90 24.70 -4.35
N CYS A 513 -10.81 25.36 -3.95
CA CYS A 513 -9.52 25.25 -4.64
C CYS A 513 -8.52 24.32 -3.95
N ARG A 514 -8.87 23.74 -2.79
CA ARG A 514 -8.06 22.79 -2.02
C ARG A 514 -6.71 23.33 -1.52
N LYS A 515 -6.43 24.63 -1.70
CA LYS A 515 -5.25 25.34 -1.18
C LYS A 515 -5.37 25.59 0.33
N TRP A 516 -4.25 25.50 1.05
CA TRP A 516 -4.18 25.87 2.47
C TRP A 516 -3.93 27.37 2.64
N ARG A 517 -4.62 28.00 3.60
CA ARG A 517 -4.54 29.43 3.92
C ARG A 517 -4.16 29.62 5.38
N ILE A 518 -3.31 30.59 5.65
CA ILE A 518 -2.99 31.05 7.01
C ILE A 518 -4.17 31.91 7.49
N LEU A 519 -4.66 31.62 8.70
CA LEU A 519 -5.64 32.44 9.36
C LEU A 519 -4.93 33.57 10.12
N PRO A 520 -5.49 34.80 10.10
CA PRO A 520 -4.97 35.88 10.90
C PRO A 520 -4.94 35.54 12.39
N THR A 521 -4.01 36.20 13.05
CA THR A 521 -3.71 36.09 14.45
C THR A 521 -4.96 36.29 15.35
N GLY A 522 -5.37 35.26 16.09
CA GLY A 522 -6.54 35.29 16.99
C GLY A 522 -7.78 34.53 16.48
N PHE A 523 -7.79 34.12 15.21
CA PHE A 523 -8.80 33.19 14.70
C PHE A 523 -8.46 31.76 15.07
N ASN A 524 -9.50 30.93 15.23
CA ASN A 524 -9.36 29.51 15.55
C ASN A 524 -10.04 28.70 14.45
N SER A 525 -9.27 27.83 13.79
CA SER A 525 -9.74 26.94 12.73
C SER A 525 -10.93 26.06 13.15
N SER A 526 -11.03 25.69 14.43
CA SER A 526 -12.15 24.88 14.95
C SER A 526 -13.48 25.62 15.04
N LYS A 527 -13.48 26.96 15.00
CA LYS A 527 -14.70 27.79 15.00
C LYS A 527 -15.21 28.09 13.59
N LEU A 528 -14.46 27.68 12.56
CA LEU A 528 -14.88 27.87 11.18
C LEU A 528 -15.99 26.87 10.81
N PRO A 529 -16.84 27.23 9.85
CA PRO A 529 -17.84 26.30 9.32
C PRO A 529 -17.19 25.05 8.74
N VAL A 530 -17.96 23.95 8.71
CA VAL A 530 -17.51 22.65 8.17
C VAL A 530 -17.06 22.77 6.71
N GLN A 531 -17.68 23.67 5.96
CA GLN A 531 -17.24 24.07 4.62
C GLN A 531 -16.75 25.52 4.68
N TRP A 532 -15.53 25.74 4.21
CA TRP A 532 -14.87 27.04 4.20
C TRP A 532 -14.26 27.35 2.83
N PHE A 533 -14.39 28.60 2.37
CA PHE A 533 -13.91 29.05 1.07
C PHE A 533 -13.02 30.29 1.19
N CYS A 534 -12.08 30.48 0.26
CA CYS A 534 -11.13 31.61 0.30
C CYS A 534 -11.81 32.99 0.46
N PHE A 535 -12.99 33.18 -0.13
CA PHE A 535 -13.70 34.47 -0.06
C PHE A 535 -14.34 34.74 1.31
N MET A 536 -14.39 33.74 2.20
CA MET A 536 -14.99 33.85 3.53
C MET A 536 -14.02 34.49 4.53
N GLU A 537 -14.58 35.03 5.61
CA GLU A 537 -13.79 35.43 6.77
C GLU A 537 -13.07 34.21 7.39
N PRO A 538 -11.83 34.39 7.88
CA PRO A 538 -11.08 35.65 7.99
C PRO A 538 -10.12 35.94 6.82
N PHE A 539 -10.06 35.10 5.77
CA PHE A 539 -9.09 35.27 4.68
C PHE A 539 -9.52 36.34 3.66
N LYS A 540 -10.81 36.37 3.26
CA LYS A 540 -11.37 37.31 2.26
C LYS A 540 -10.56 37.42 0.95
N GLY A 541 -9.91 36.34 0.52
CA GLY A 541 -9.10 36.30 -0.70
C GLY A 541 -9.76 35.52 -1.83
N GLN A 542 -8.99 35.21 -2.88
CA GLN A 542 -9.45 34.48 -4.05
C GLN A 542 -8.82 33.09 -4.15
N CYS A 543 -9.49 32.20 -4.88
CA CYS A 543 -8.93 30.87 -5.19
C CYS A 543 -7.72 30.95 -6.12
N ALA A 544 -7.59 32.03 -6.90
CA ALA A 544 -6.46 32.26 -7.79
C ALA A 544 -5.16 32.48 -7.00
N ASP A 545 -5.24 33.14 -5.83
CA ASP A 545 -4.07 33.52 -5.03
C ASP A 545 -3.14 32.32 -4.78
N PRO A 546 -1.81 32.52 -4.88
CA PRO A 546 -0.84 31.45 -4.65
C PRO A 546 -0.94 30.93 -3.21
N GLU A 547 -0.60 29.66 -3.02
CA GLU A 547 -0.55 29.05 -1.69
C GLU A 547 0.74 29.44 -0.98
N LEU A 548 0.63 29.97 0.24
CA LEU A 548 1.79 30.37 1.04
C LEU A 548 2.60 29.13 1.47
N LYS A 549 3.91 29.20 1.28
CA LYS A 549 4.88 28.24 1.83
C LYS A 549 5.43 28.81 3.15
N MET A 550 5.86 27.94 4.08
CA MET A 550 6.55 28.41 5.29
C MET A 550 7.86 29.10 4.88
N GLU A 551 8.13 30.29 5.42
CA GLU A 551 9.34 31.05 5.09
C GLU A 551 10.56 30.54 5.87
N PHE A 552 11.74 30.67 5.26
CA PHE A 552 13.02 30.17 5.77
C PHE A 552 13.50 30.92 7.02
N GLY A 553 14.01 30.18 8.01
CA GLY A 553 14.92 30.72 9.03
C GLY A 553 14.30 31.53 10.18
N MET A 554 12.97 31.61 10.32
CA MET A 554 12.36 32.23 11.49
C MET A 554 12.00 31.20 12.56
N VAL A 555 12.67 31.28 13.72
CA VAL A 555 12.16 30.69 14.97
C VAL A 555 10.86 31.42 15.32
N ASN A 556 9.72 30.82 15.01
CA ASN A 556 8.43 31.38 15.39
C ASN A 556 8.18 31.06 16.86
N VAL A 557 8.73 31.88 17.76
CA VAL A 557 8.37 31.80 19.18
C VAL A 557 6.92 32.26 19.31
N SER A 558 5.99 31.32 19.51
CA SER A 558 4.63 31.66 19.88
C SER A 558 4.67 32.52 21.15
N THR A 559 4.29 33.80 21.03
CA THR A 559 4.19 34.69 22.17
C THR A 559 3.12 34.13 23.10
N LYS A 560 3.46 33.88 24.39
CA LYS A 560 2.47 33.57 25.44
C LYS A 560 1.38 34.64 25.37
N ARG A 561 0.20 34.28 24.87
CA ARG A 561 -0.96 35.18 24.86
C ARG A 561 -1.69 35.04 26.18
N SER A 562 -1.35 35.91 27.13
CA SER A 562 -2.21 36.18 28.27
C SER A 562 -3.51 36.80 27.76
N GLY A 563 -4.65 36.19 28.05
CA GLY A 563 -5.94 36.83 27.82
C GLY A 563 -7.08 35.84 27.61
N TYR A 564 -7.80 35.60 28.70
CA TYR A 564 -9.24 35.32 28.87
C TYR A 564 -9.55 34.09 29.71
N GLY A 565 -10.21 34.39 30.84
CA GLY A 565 -10.59 33.48 31.90
C GLY A 565 -11.52 32.37 31.40
N CYS A 566 -11.18 31.17 31.84
CA CYS A 566 -12.01 29.98 31.71
C CYS A 566 -13.20 30.13 32.68
N LEU A 567 -14.42 30.19 32.14
CA LEU A 567 -15.61 29.87 32.94
C LEU A 567 -15.52 28.39 33.30
N SER A 568 -15.30 28.18 34.59
CA SER A 568 -15.13 26.91 35.28
C SER A 568 -16.35 26.02 35.16
N LYS A 569 -16.05 24.71 35.12
CA LYS A 569 -16.96 23.60 35.32
C LYS A 569 -17.86 23.80 36.52
N ASP A 570 -19.15 23.53 36.33
CA ASP A 570 -20.02 23.03 37.38
C ASP A 570 -19.48 21.67 37.86
N SER A 571 -19.13 21.59 39.14
CA SER A 571 -19.14 20.34 39.88
C SER A 571 -19.65 20.64 41.28
N ASN A 572 -20.92 20.30 41.49
CA ASN A 572 -21.51 20.08 42.79
C ASN A 572 -20.70 19.03 43.53
N ASP A 573 -20.00 19.43 44.60
CA ASP A 573 -19.67 18.53 45.69
C ASP A 573 -20.56 18.92 46.89
N GLU A 574 -21.57 18.08 47.11
CA GLU A 574 -22.43 18.14 48.29
C GLU A 574 -21.60 17.97 49.56
N LYS A 575 -21.75 18.95 50.46
CA LYS A 575 -21.30 18.88 51.85
C LYS A 575 -21.95 17.68 52.53
N MET A 576 -21.13 16.77 53.07
CA MET A 576 -21.53 15.91 54.18
C MET A 576 -20.94 16.48 55.48
N GLU A 577 -21.79 17.19 56.23
CA GLU A 577 -21.50 17.68 57.57
C GLU A 577 -21.35 16.50 58.55
N SER A 578 -20.24 16.44 59.27
CA SER A 578 -20.13 15.68 60.52
C SER A 578 -19.97 16.64 61.70
N VAL A 579 -21.03 16.71 62.49
CA VAL A 579 -21.15 17.47 63.73
C VAL A 579 -20.32 16.79 64.82
N MET A 580 -19.25 17.44 65.30
CA MET A 580 -18.65 17.13 66.60
C MET A 580 -19.23 18.06 67.67
N LYS A 581 -20.06 17.48 68.55
CA LYS A 581 -20.43 18.07 69.84
C LYS A 581 -19.28 17.82 70.83
N THR A 582 -18.70 18.89 71.36
CA THR A 582 -17.96 18.88 72.63
C THR A 582 -18.91 19.34 73.73
N SER A 583 -19.24 18.42 74.63
CA SER A 583 -19.81 18.72 75.94
C SER A 583 -18.66 18.89 76.94
N GLY A 584 -18.48 20.11 77.45
CA GLY A 584 -17.64 20.39 78.62
C GLY A 584 -18.54 20.84 79.76
N THR A 585 -18.52 20.07 80.85
CA THR A 585 -19.04 20.40 82.17
C THR A 585 -18.37 21.66 82.74
N GLY A 586 -19.15 22.56 83.32
CA GLY A 586 -18.67 23.72 84.09
C GLY A 586 -19.44 24.98 83.80
#